data_AF-A0A9E5NMX1-F1
#
_entry.id   AF-A0A9E5NMX1-F1
#
_cell.length_a   1.000
_cell.length_b   1.000
_cell.length_c   1.000
_cell.angle_alpha   90.00
_cell.angle_beta   90.00
_cell.angle_gamma   90.00
#
_symmetry.space_group_name_H-M   'P 1'
#
loop_
_entity.id
_entity.type
_entity.pdbx_description
1 polymer ?
#
loop_
_entity_poly.entity_id
_entity_poly.type
_entity_poly.pdbx_seq_one_letter_code
_entity_poly.pdbx_strand_id
1 'polypeptide(L)' 'MDIEGFGTRLAQSFVEKGLLRDVADFYYLEPDDLLALEGFAEKSVANLLA' A
#
# COMPACT_ATOMS: atom_id res chain seq x y z
N MET A 1 0.11 -12.46 6.15
CA MET A 1 -0.42 -11.54 5.13
C MET A 1 0.46 -11.76 3.90
N ASP A 2 0.08 -12.71 3.04
CA ASP A 2 0.76 -12.91 1.75
C ASP A 2 0.16 -11.90 0.78
N ILE A 3 0.64 -10.66 0.85
CA ILE A 3 0.23 -9.65 -0.11
C ILE A 3 1.07 -9.86 -1.36
N GLU A 4 0.60 -10.71 -2.28
CA GLU A 4 1.24 -10.91 -3.56
C GLU A 4 1.35 -9.57 -4.30
N GLY A 5 2.58 -9.14 -4.58
CA GLY A 5 2.86 -7.83 -5.20
C GLY A 5 3.31 -6.74 -4.22
N PHE A 6 3.18 -6.94 -2.90
CA PHE A 6 3.75 -6.04 -1.91
C PHE A 6 5.20 -6.40 -1.58
N GLY A 7 6.10 -6.05 -2.51
CA GLY A 7 7.53 -6.24 -2.32
C GLY A 7 8.13 -5.27 -1.29
N THR A 8 9.32 -5.61 -0.79
CA THR A 8 10.07 -4.81 0.22
C THR A 8 10.25 -3.35 -0.20
N ARG A 9 10.45 -3.08 -1.50
CA ARG A 9 10.59 -1.71 -2.02
C ARG A 9 9.30 -0.89 -1.85
N LEU A 10 8.15 -1.53 -2.03
CA LEU A 10 6.86 -0.86 -1.90
C LEU A 10 6.56 -0.55 -0.43
N ALA A 11 6.80 -1.54 0.44
CA ALA A 11 6.75 -1.37 1.89
C ALA A 11 7.61 -0.19 2.36
N GLN A 12 8.84 -0.10 1.85
CA GLN A 12 9.76 0.96 2.19
C GLN A 12 9.25 2.34 1.75
N SER A 13 8.71 2.46 0.52
CA SER A 13 8.10 3.71 0.03
C SER A 13 6.93 4.17 0.91
N PHE A 14 6.12 3.24 1.40
CA PHE A 14 4.98 3.56 2.26
C PHE A 14 5.42 4.05 3.63
N VAL A 15 6.48 3.45 4.20
CA VAL A 15 7.10 3.92 5.44
C VAL A 15 7.74 5.30 5.25
N GLU A 16 8.47 5.51 4.16
CA GLU A 16 9.10 6.80 3.84
C GLU A 16 8.07 7.93 3.67
N LYS A 17 6.89 7.60 3.13
CA LYS A 17 5.75 8.53 2.97
C LYS A 17 4.90 8.67 4.24
N GLY A 18 5.20 7.92 5.29
CA GLY A 18 4.48 7.96 6.56
C GLY A 18 3.10 7.31 6.54
N LEU A 19 2.79 6.53 5.50
CA LEU A 19 1.53 5.81 5.32
C LEU A 19 1.48 4.53 6.16
N LEU A 20 2.64 3.92 6.43
CA LEU A 20 2.78 2.74 7.27
C LEU A 20 3.82 3.00 8.35
N ARG A 21 3.49 2.65 9.59
CA ARG A 21 4.35 2.69 10.77
C ARG A 21 4.47 1.31 11.37
N ASP A 22 3.39 0.53 11.31
CA ASP A 22 3.36 -0.86 11.74
C ASP A 22 2.50 -1.74 10.82
N VAL A 23 2.34 -3.00 11.20
CA VAL A 23 1.57 -3.99 10.43
C VAL A 23 0.06 -3.75 10.53
N ALA A 24 -0.42 -3.04 11.55
CA ALA A 24 -1.83 -2.75 11.73
C ALA A 24 -2.31 -1.67 10.74
N ASP A 25 -1.44 -0.74 10.34
CA ASP A 25 -1.77 0.33 9.38
C ASP A 25 -2.28 -0.20 8.03
N PHE A 26 -1.91 -1.43 7.63
CA PHE A 26 -2.44 -2.07 6.43
C PHE A 26 -3.96 -2.25 6.44
N TYR A 27 -4.56 -2.42 7.62
CA TYR A 27 -6.00 -2.58 7.77
C TYR A 27 -6.76 -1.24 7.71
N TYR A 28 -6.03 -0.13 7.73
CA TYR A 28 -6.58 1.23 7.69
C TYR A 28 -6.26 1.97 6.39
N LEU A 29 -5.49 1.36 5.48
CA LEU A 29 -5.21 1.95 4.16
C LEU A 29 -6.50 2.07 3.36
N GLU A 30 -6.84 3.29 2.95
CA GLU A 30 -7.97 3.51 2.06
C GLU A 30 -7.51 3.50 0.58
N PRO A 31 -8.39 3.12 -0.35
CA PRO A 31 -8.09 3.16 -1.79
C PRO A 31 -7.59 4.54 -2.24
N ASP A 32 -8.15 5.61 -1.67
CA ASP A 32 -7.84 6.99 -2.02
C ASP A 32 -6.41 7.38 -1.62
N ASP A 33 -5.91 6.88 -0.48
CA ASP A 33 -4.53 7.09 -0.04
C ASP A 33 -3.52 6.49 -1.03
N LEU A 34 -3.89 5.34 -1.61
CA LEU A 34 -3.07 4.60 -2.54
C LEU A 34 -3.14 5.19 -3.96
N LEU A 35 -4.32 5.64 -4.40
CA LEU A 35 -4.51 6.28 -5.71
C LEU A 35 -3.79 7.64 -5.81
N ALA A 36 -3.54 8.31 -4.68
CA ALA A 36 -2.74 9.52 -4.62
C ALA A 36 -1.23 9.27 -4.87
N LEU A 37 -0.77 8.01 -4.85
CA LEU A 37 0.62 7.66 -5.08
C LEU A 37 0.94 7.51 -6.57
N GLU A 38 2.03 8.14 -6.99
CA GLU A 38 2.55 7.97 -8.35
C GLU A 38 2.86 6.50 -8.63
N GLY A 39 2.32 5.99 -9.75
CA GLY A 39 2.48 4.59 -10.16
C GLY A 39 1.43 3.62 -9.59
N PHE A 40 0.49 4.08 -8.77
CA PHE A 40 -0.69 3.32 -8.38
C PHE A 40 -1.88 3.63 -9.29
N ALA A 41 -2.54 2.57 -9.74
CA ALA A 41 -3.78 2.63 -10.50
C ALA A 41 -4.83 1.74 -9.83
N GLU A 42 -6.10 1.91 -10.19
CA GLU A 42 -7.24 1.16 -9.61
C GLU A 42 -6.97 -0.36 -9.51
N LYS A 43 -6.39 -0.95 -10.56
CA LYS A 43 -6.05 -2.38 -10.59
C LYS A 43 -4.99 -2.78 -9.55
N SER A 44 -3.95 -1.97 -9.35
CA SER A 44 -2.91 -2.27 -8.35
C SER A 44 -3.43 -2.06 -6.94
N VAL A 45 -4.29 -1.07 -6.73
CA VAL A 45 -4.96 -0.80 -5.45
C VAL A 45 -5.89 -1.96 -5.10
N ALA A 46 -6.73 -2.41 -6.04
CA ALA A 46 -7.62 -3.55 -5.83
C ALA A 46 -6.85 -4.84 -5.48
N ASN A 47 -5.72 -5.09 -6.15
CA ASN A 47 -4.88 -6.24 -5.83
C ASN A 47 -4.23 -6.15 -4.44
N LEU A 48 -3.96 -4.93 -3.95
CA LEU A 48 -3.33 -4.73 -2.65
C LEU A 48 -4.31 -4.92 -1.48
N LEU A 49 -5.58 -4.56 -1.70
CA LEU A 49 -6.65 -4.57 -0.70
C LEU A 49 -7.52 -5.83 -0.72
N ALA A 50 -7.32 -6.74 -1.68
CA ALA A 50 -8.02 -8.02 -1.79
C ALA A 50 -7.50 -9.06 -0.78
#